data_AF-A0A7J8N9V2-F1
#
_entry.id   AF-A0A7J8N9V2-F1
#
_cell.length_a   1.000
_cell.length_b   1.000
_cell.length_c   1.000
_cell.angle_alpha   90.00
_cell.angle_beta   90.00
_cell.angle_gamma   90.00
#
_symmetry.space_group_name_H-M   'P 1'
#
loop_
_entity.id
_entity.type
_entity.pdbx_description
1 polymer ?
#
loop_
_entity_poly.entity_id
_entity_poly.type
_entity_poly.pdbx_seq_one_letter_code
_entity_poly.pdbx_strand_id
1 'polypeptide(L)'
;MRFLQGFRIEMLNAIKGFSQSRENGLFINSCFAHCQTERQDTWFAANSPEIRNKAIAIAVGDWYFDRAGVKIIDCPYPCDKSCHNLVFK
;
A
#
# COMPACT_ATOMS: atom_id res chain seq x y z
N MET A 1 -16.56 -9.39 -5.48
CA MET A 1 -15.54 -8.44 -5.96
C MET A 1 -16.00 -7.00 -6.13
N ARG A 2 -17.20 -6.72 -6.69
CA ARG A 2 -17.68 -5.33 -6.87
C ARG A 2 -17.67 -4.50 -5.57
N PHE A 3 -18.03 -5.11 -4.44
CA PHE A 3 -17.99 -4.48 -3.12
C PHE A 3 -16.61 -3.90 -2.76
N LEU A 4 -15.55 -4.72 -2.80
CA LEU A 4 -14.17 -4.28 -2.50
C LEU A 4 -13.69 -3.19 -3.47
N GLN A 5 -14.13 -3.22 -4.74
CA GLN A 5 -13.83 -2.13 -5.68
C GLN A 5 -14.54 -0.83 -5.30
N GLY A 6 -15.77 -0.91 -4.78
CA GLY A 6 -16.48 0.24 -4.22
C GLY A 6 -15.67 0.90 -3.09
N PHE A 7 -15.26 0.13 -2.07
CA PHE A 7 -14.43 0.64 -0.97
C PHE A 7 -13.14 1.28 -1.46
N ARG A 8 -12.48 0.65 -2.44
CA ARG A 8 -11.26 1.19 -3.03
C ARG A 8 -11.51 2.57 -3.65
N ILE A 9 -12.56 2.72 -4.45
CA ILE A 9 -12.89 3.99 -5.11
C ILE A 9 -13.20 5.06 -4.07
N GLU A 10 -14.00 4.73 -3.06
CA GLU A 10 -14.34 5.64 -1.96
C GLU A 10 -13.09 6.08 -1.18
N MET A 11 -12.22 5.13 -0.80
CA MET A 11 -10.94 5.43 -0.14
C MET A 11 -10.07 6.36 -0.99
N LEU A 12 -9.89 6.07 -2.28
CA LEU A 12 -9.09 6.89 -3.19
C LEU A 12 -9.64 8.31 -3.35
N ASN A 13 -10.97 8.45 -3.39
CA ASN A 13 -11.62 9.76 -3.44
C ASN A 13 -11.44 10.54 -2.13
N ALA A 14 -11.59 9.87 -0.99
CA ALA A 14 -11.44 10.49 0.33
C ALA A 14 -10.02 11.06 0.56
N ILE A 15 -8.99 10.36 0.07
CA ILE A 15 -7.59 10.80 0.22
C ILE A 15 -7.10 11.74 -0.90
N LYS A 16 -7.96 12.12 -1.86
CA LYS A 16 -7.54 12.92 -3.03
C LYS A 16 -6.97 14.28 -2.64
N GLY A 17 -7.50 14.93 -1.60
CA GLY A 17 -6.94 16.18 -1.08
C GLY A 17 -5.57 15.96 -0.43
N PHE A 18 -5.46 14.93 0.42
CA PHE A 18 -4.21 14.53 1.06
C PHE A 18 -3.12 14.22 0.03
N SER A 19 -3.46 13.54 -1.07
CA SER A 19 -2.52 13.14 -2.11
C SER A 19 -1.97 14.29 -2.96
N GLN A 20 -2.53 15.50 -2.87
CA GLN A 20 -2.06 16.64 -3.66
C GLN A 20 -0.79 17.27 -3.10
N SER A 21 -0.59 17.26 -1.78
CA SER A 21 0.64 17.80 -1.16
C SER A 21 1.87 17.04 -1.65
N ARG A 22 2.97 17.76 -1.92
CA ARG A 22 4.26 17.14 -2.25
C ARG A 22 4.96 16.54 -1.03
N GLU A 23 4.61 17.01 0.16
CA GLU A 23 5.15 16.54 1.44
C GLU A 23 4.55 15.20 1.88
N ASN A 24 3.41 14.80 1.31
CA ASN A 24 2.71 13.58 1.70
C ASN A 24 3.15 12.36 0.88
N GLY A 25 3.31 11.23 1.58
CA GLY A 25 3.57 9.92 1.01
C GLY A 25 2.31 9.04 0.95
N LEU A 26 2.21 8.20 -0.08
CA LEU A 26 1.14 7.20 -0.24
C LEU A 26 1.72 5.89 -0.75
N PHE A 27 1.36 4.79 -0.08
CA PHE A 27 1.59 3.43 -0.54
C PHE A 27 0.30 2.63 -0.36
N ILE A 28 -0.36 2.29 -1.46
CA ILE A 28 -1.67 1.62 -1.46
C ILE A 28 -1.54 0.37 -2.34
N ASN A 29 -1.32 -0.79 -1.73
CA ASN A 29 -1.24 -2.06 -2.44
C ASN A 29 -2.59 -2.76 -2.53
N SER A 30 -2.62 -3.82 -3.33
CA SER A 30 -3.83 -4.57 -3.63
C SER A 30 -3.98 -5.78 -2.71
N CYS A 31 -3.91 -5.56 -1.39
CA CYS A 31 -3.96 -6.61 -0.37
C CYS A 31 -5.22 -6.54 0.50
N PHE A 32 -5.70 -7.72 0.93
CA PHE A 32 -6.68 -7.86 2.00
C PHE A 32 -5.94 -8.17 3.32
N ALA A 33 -5.45 -7.13 3.97
CA ALA A 33 -4.62 -7.24 5.18
C ALA A 33 -4.87 -6.07 6.16
N HIS A 34 -4.41 -6.23 7.39
CA HIS A 34 -4.44 -5.21 8.45
C HIS A 34 -3.07 -5.19 9.16
N CYS A 35 -2.71 -4.08 9.83
CA CYS A 35 -1.45 -3.93 10.58
C CYS A 35 -0.16 -4.20 9.76
N GLN A 36 -0.12 -3.86 8.46
CA GLN A 36 1.03 -4.19 7.59
C GLN A 36 2.37 -3.58 8.05
N THR A 37 2.33 -2.44 8.74
CA THR A 37 3.52 -1.77 9.29
C THR A 37 4.02 -2.38 10.59
N GLU A 38 3.17 -3.12 11.30
CA GLU A 38 3.49 -3.69 12.62
C GLU A 38 4.12 -5.07 12.52
N ARG A 39 3.99 -5.74 11.37
CA ARG A 39 4.55 -7.08 11.17
C ARG A 39 5.71 -7.06 10.20
N GLN A 40 6.83 -7.65 10.61
CA GLN A 40 8.05 -7.70 9.80
C GLN A 40 7.85 -8.46 8.47
N ASP A 41 7.02 -9.51 8.48
CA ASP A 41 6.70 -10.31 7.29
C ASP A 41 5.98 -9.51 6.19
N THR A 42 5.28 -8.43 6.57
CA THR A 42 4.64 -7.51 5.62
C THR A 42 5.37 -6.18 5.44
N TRP A 43 6.20 -5.78 6.41
CA TRP A 43 6.91 -4.51 6.39
C TRP A 43 8.19 -4.55 5.57
N PHE A 44 9.08 -5.51 5.85
CA PHE A 44 10.44 -5.55 5.28
C PHE A 44 11.11 -6.94 5.32
N ALA A 45 10.35 -8.02 5.15
CA ALA A 45 10.90 -9.36 4.93
C ALA A 45 11.25 -9.58 3.45
N ALA A 46 12.04 -10.62 3.15
CA ALA A 46 12.44 -10.95 1.77
C ALA A 46 11.26 -11.22 0.83
N ASN A 47 10.12 -11.68 1.38
CA ASN A 47 8.88 -11.92 0.66
C ASN A 47 7.75 -10.97 1.08
N SER A 48 8.06 -9.80 1.64
CA SER A 48 7.04 -8.82 2.00
C SER A 48 6.29 -8.30 0.77
N PRO A 49 5.03 -7.85 0.92
CA PRO A 49 4.29 -7.25 -0.17
C PRO A 49 5.02 -6.07 -0.81
N GLU A 50 4.96 -5.99 -2.14
CA GLU A 50 5.66 -4.98 -2.91
C GLU A 50 4.81 -4.47 -4.08
N ILE A 51 4.97 -3.18 -4.39
CA ILE A 51 4.43 -2.59 -5.62
C ILE A 51 5.62 -2.22 -6.50
N ARG A 52 5.69 -2.81 -7.71
CA ARG A 52 6.80 -2.57 -8.67
C ARG A 52 8.18 -2.79 -8.03
N ASN A 53 8.35 -3.93 -7.36
CA ASN A 53 9.59 -4.33 -6.66
C ASN A 53 10.02 -3.36 -5.54
N LYS A 54 9.06 -2.64 -4.93
CA LYS A 54 9.31 -1.75 -3.80
C LYS A 54 8.46 -2.18 -2.60
N ALA A 55 9.14 -2.68 -1.56
CA ALA A 55 8.54 -3.00 -0.28
C ALA A 55 8.06 -1.76 0.48
N ILE A 56 7.13 -1.94 1.41
CA ILE A 56 6.52 -0.86 2.20
C ILE A 56 7.59 -0.06 2.94
N ALA A 57 8.50 -0.72 3.66
CA ALA A 57 9.55 -0.04 4.43
C ALA A 57 10.49 0.81 3.57
N ILE A 58 10.80 0.37 2.36
CA ILE A 58 11.63 1.13 1.43
C ILE A 58 10.88 2.36 0.94
N ALA A 59 9.61 2.20 0.55
CA ALA A 59 8.77 3.31 0.13
C ALA A 59 8.61 4.36 1.24
N VAL A 60 8.34 3.93 2.48
CA VAL A 60 8.24 4.85 3.61
C VAL A 60 9.58 5.50 3.93
N GLY A 61 10.69 4.75 3.90
CA GLY A 61 12.02 5.31 4.12
C GLY A 61 12.43 6.33 3.07
N ASP A 62 12.17 6.07 1.79
CA ASP A 62 12.45 7.01 0.70
C ASP A 62 11.68 8.32 0.87
N TRP A 63 10.41 8.24 1.29
CA TRP A 63 9.59 9.42 1.58
C TRP A 63 10.07 10.16 2.84
N TYR A 64 10.27 9.44 3.95
CA TYR A 64 10.61 10.02 5.25
C TYR A 64 11.96 10.75 5.25
N PHE A 65 12.94 10.24 4.49
CA PHE A 65 14.27 10.84 4.37
C PHE A 65 14.43 11.73 3.13
N ASP A 66 13.33 12.17 2.51
CA ASP A 66 13.33 13.05 1.32
C ASP A 66 14.17 12.52 0.14
N ARG A 67 14.32 11.20 0.02
CA ARG A 67 15.07 10.57 -1.09
C ARG A 67 14.24 10.52 -2.37
N ALA A 68 12.92 10.38 -2.24
CA ALA A 68 11.98 10.41 -3.36
C ALA A 68 10.56 10.76 -2.91
N GLY A 69 9.79 11.41 -3.77
CA GLY A 69 8.34 11.53 -3.61
C GLY A 69 7.67 10.16 -3.84
N VAL A 70 6.85 9.72 -2.89
CA VAL A 70 6.21 8.39 -2.94
C VAL A 70 4.69 8.55 -3.02
N LYS A 71 4.12 8.27 -4.19
CA LYS A 71 2.67 8.22 -4.41
C LYS A 71 2.33 7.00 -5.24
N ILE A 72 2.40 5.83 -4.59
CA ILE A 72 2.29 4.53 -5.24
C ILE A 72 0.90 3.96 -4.92
N ILE A 73 0.11 3.78 -5.97
CA ILE A 73 -1.22 3.19 -5.89
C ILE A 73 -1.25 2.03 -6.88
N ASP A 74 -1.47 0.84 -6.37
CA ASP A 74 -1.46 -0.39 -7.16
C ASP A 74 -2.77 -0.60 -7.95
N CYS A 75 -2.90 -1.68 -8.70
CA CYS A 75 -4.14 -2.06 -9.37
C CYS A 75 -5.25 -2.50 -8.39
N PRO A 76 -6.52 -2.59 -8.85
CA PRO A 76 -7.62 -2.99 -7.99
C PRO A 76 -7.54 -4.47 -7.53
N TYR A 77 -7.99 -4.77 -6.30
CA TYR A 77 -7.89 -6.11 -5.68
C TYR A 77 -8.59 -7.21 -6.51
N PRO A 78 -8.09 -8.45 -6.62
CA PRO A 78 -6.89 -9.05 -6.00
C PRO A 78 -5.72 -9.15 -7.00
N CYS A 79 -5.46 -8.06 -7.72
CA CYS A 79 -4.14 -7.50 -7.86
C CYS A 79 -2.87 -8.30 -7.55
N ASP A 80 -2.43 -8.08 -6.32
CA ASP A 80 -1.06 -8.17 -5.88
C ASP A 80 -0.80 -9.58 -5.37
N LYS A 81 0.14 -10.25 -6.03
CA LYS A 81 0.50 -11.64 -5.76
C LYS A 81 1.50 -11.78 -4.61
N SER A 82 2.06 -10.67 -4.14
CA SER A 82 2.99 -10.64 -3.01
C SER A 82 2.27 -10.49 -1.65
N CYS A 83 0.96 -10.29 -1.66
CA CYS A 83 0.17 -10.10 -0.45
C CYS A 83 0.13 -11.32 0.47
N HIS A 84 0.38 -11.09 1.75
CA HIS A 84 0.01 -12.00 2.84
C HIS A 84 -1.42 -11.67 3.31
N ASN A 85 -2.43 -12.18 2.59
CA ASN A 85 -3.83 -11.89 2.90
C ASN A 85 -4.27 -12.56 4.21
N LEU A 86 -4.93 -11.80 5.11
CA LEU A 86 -5.45 -12.31 6.37
C LEU A 86 -6.83 -12.93 6.13
N VAL A 87 -6.87 -14.24 5.90
CA VAL A 87 -8.12 -15.02 5.82
C VAL A 87 -8.33 -15.72 7.15
N PHE A 88 -9.13 -15.11 8.03
CA PHE A 88 -9.58 -15.76 9.25
C PHE A 88 -10.71 -16.74 8.91
N LYS A 89 -10.58 -17.99 9.35
CA LYS A 89 -11.63 -19.01 9.24
C LYS A 89 -12.52 -18.99 10.48
#